data_AF-A0A0N4WI19-F1
#
_entry.id   AF-A0A0N4WI19-F1
#
_cell.length_a   1.000
_cell.length_b   1.000
_cell.length_c   1.000
_cell.angle_alpha   90.00
_cell.angle_beta   90.00
_cell.angle_gamma   90.00
#
_symmetry.space_group_name_H-M   'P 1'
#
loop_
_entity.id
_entity.type
_entity.pdbx_description
1 polymer ?
#
loop_
_entity_poly.entity_id
_entity_poly.type
_entity_poly.pdbx_seq_one_letter_code
_entity_poly.pdbx_strand_id
1 'polypeptide(L)'
;LTADRTFPDLSCPLFPLYRSASLPPAPLHRTARAKLAFDIQAVEIFYLQLYSDVNCHGYTAWDPVEKAIIIAFLIVPFFDNGHLFKYFHDAFFFLWNGGLEQQVRTLKYQYPNYKFYVTGHSLGASIASICASYLVKFNMTTPENLRLVTFGQPRTGDYDFAAWHEATFPYAYRIVHHRDPVPHIPPMIGADQVFHHRYEVWYNNDMAVGQPYTICKESDGDYCSNTVISTEGSDHDSYYNRDLGRWASQGCPP
;
A
#
# COMPACT_ATOMS: atom_id res chain seq x y z
N LEU A 1 -16.17 -12.60 -10.63
CA LEU A 1 -14.89 -11.85 -10.74
C LEU A 1 -13.77 -12.70 -11.33
N THR A 2 -13.96 -14.02 -11.49
CA THR A 2 -13.16 -14.91 -12.34
C THR A 2 -14.09 -15.74 -13.24
N ALA A 3 -14.56 -15.12 -14.33
CA ALA A 3 -15.24 -15.76 -15.47
C ALA A 3 -15.56 -14.76 -16.60
N ASP A 4 -15.15 -13.50 -16.48
CA ASP A 4 -15.27 -12.54 -17.57
C ASP A 4 -13.91 -12.40 -18.22
N ARG A 5 -13.81 -12.76 -19.51
CA ARG A 5 -12.57 -12.72 -20.32
C ARG A 5 -12.08 -11.28 -20.59
N THR A 6 -12.54 -10.31 -19.81
CA THR A 6 -12.32 -8.87 -19.95
C THR A 6 -11.30 -8.32 -18.96
N PHE A 7 -10.94 -9.08 -17.91
CA PHE A 7 -9.81 -8.74 -17.03
C PHE A 7 -8.55 -9.41 -17.57
N PRO A 8 -7.49 -8.65 -17.92
CA PRO A 8 -6.16 -9.25 -18.10
C PRO A 8 -5.79 -9.99 -16.81
N ASP A 9 -5.02 -11.08 -16.90
CA ASP A 9 -4.50 -11.75 -15.70
C ASP A 9 -3.46 -10.86 -15.01
N LEU A 10 -3.96 -9.89 -14.23
CA LEU A 10 -3.20 -8.87 -13.52
C LEU A 10 -2.49 -9.41 -12.26
N SER A 11 -2.57 -10.73 -12.03
CA SER A 11 -1.86 -11.40 -10.95
C SER A 11 -0.38 -11.64 -11.28
N CYS A 12 0.01 -11.56 -12.55
CA CYS A 12 1.41 -11.69 -12.98
C CYS A 12 2.25 -10.54 -12.39
N PRO A 13 3.12 -10.81 -11.40
CA PRO A 13 4.05 -9.82 -10.94
C PRO A 13 5.18 -9.82 -11.98
N LEU A 14 5.10 -8.93 -12.98
CA LEU A 14 6.27 -8.59 -13.76
C LEU A 14 7.23 -7.83 -12.83
N PHE A 15 7.95 -8.57 -11.98
CA PHE A 15 9.14 -8.04 -11.33
C PHE A 15 10.07 -7.63 -12.47
N PRO A 16 10.33 -6.33 -12.67
CA PRO A 16 11.39 -5.96 -13.57
C PRO A 16 12.65 -6.50 -12.90
N LEU A 17 13.42 -7.29 -13.64
CA LEU A 17 14.83 -7.56 -13.34
C LEU A 17 15.57 -6.21 -13.31
N TYR A 18 15.38 -5.41 -12.26
CA TYR A 18 16.14 -4.20 -11.99
C TYR A 18 17.52 -4.65 -11.54
N ARG A 19 18.38 -5.01 -12.52
CA ARG A 19 19.82 -4.94 -12.31
C ARG A 19 20.16 -3.49 -12.00
N SER A 20 20.78 -3.30 -10.85
CA SER A 20 21.30 -2.06 -10.28
C SER A 20 21.75 -1.03 -11.33
N ALA A 21 21.01 0.07 -11.44
CA ALA A 21 21.52 1.32 -11.97
C ALA A 21 21.64 2.30 -10.79
N SER A 22 22.87 2.48 -10.31
CA SER A 22 23.24 3.48 -9.31
C SER A 22 22.92 4.89 -9.82
N LEU A 23 22.07 5.64 -9.11
CA LEU A 23 21.80 7.06 -9.40
C LEU A 23 22.51 7.97 -8.38
N PRO A 24 23.05 9.12 -8.82
CA PRO A 24 23.80 10.05 -7.98
C PRO A 24 22.87 11.01 -7.19
N PRO A 25 23.37 11.67 -6.12
CA PRO A 25 22.55 12.51 -5.25
C PRO A 25 22.27 13.89 -5.86
N ALA A 26 21.08 14.45 -5.60
CA ALA A 26 20.67 15.80 -5.99
C ALA A 26 20.57 16.75 -4.75
N PRO A 27 20.72 18.08 -4.92
CA PRO A 27 21.02 19.02 -3.82
C PRO A 27 19.79 19.69 -3.16
N LEU A 28 20.04 20.17 -1.94
CA LEU A 28 19.12 20.83 -0.99
C LEU A 28 18.63 22.24 -1.40
N HIS A 29 17.42 22.61 -0.96
CA HIS A 29 17.13 23.81 -0.11
C HIS A 29 15.62 24.11 0.07
N ARG A 30 15.16 24.17 1.33
CA ARG A 30 14.48 25.30 2.04
C ARG A 30 13.58 24.79 3.18
N THR A 31 13.74 25.44 4.33
CA THR A 31 13.11 25.15 5.62
C THR A 31 11.67 25.68 5.73
N ALA A 32 10.78 24.90 6.35
CA ALA A 32 9.52 25.40 6.93
C ALA A 32 9.29 24.76 8.31
N ARG A 33 8.82 25.56 9.27
CA ARG A 33 8.48 25.13 10.64
C ARG A 33 7.02 24.68 10.67
N ALA A 34 6.76 23.48 11.21
CA ALA A 34 5.44 23.08 11.67
C ALA A 34 5.49 22.81 13.19
N LYS A 35 4.55 23.40 13.92
CA LYS A 35 4.27 23.09 15.33
C LYS A 35 3.19 22.01 15.34
N LEU A 36 3.47 20.84 15.91
CA LEU A 36 2.43 19.93 16.39
C LEU A 36 2.68 19.67 17.87
N ALA A 37 1.64 19.90 18.68
CA ALA A 37 1.60 19.56 20.09
C ALA A 37 1.06 18.13 20.22
N PHE A 38 1.80 17.28 20.92
CA PHE A 38 1.31 15.99 21.41
C PHE A 38 1.11 16.10 22.91
N ASP A 39 -0.10 15.79 23.37
CA ASP A 39 -0.45 15.66 24.78
C ASP A 39 -0.13 14.22 25.21
N ILE A 40 1.13 14.00 25.62
CA ILE A 40 1.56 12.78 26.31
C ILE A 40 1.56 13.14 27.78
N GLN A 41 0.73 12.46 28.58
CA GLN A 41 0.72 12.63 30.02
C GLN A 41 2.14 12.44 30.60
N ALA A 42 2.72 13.56 31.04
CA ALA A 42 3.88 13.70 31.90
C ALA A 42 5.19 13.01 31.47
N VAL A 43 5.63 13.22 30.22
CA VAL A 43 7.07 13.33 29.95
C VAL A 43 7.36 14.82 29.77
N GLU A 44 7.98 15.46 30.76
CA GLU A 44 8.55 16.78 30.56
C GLU A 44 9.73 16.63 29.58
N ILE A 45 9.45 16.82 28.28
CA ILE A 45 10.46 16.83 27.23
C ILE A 45 11.26 18.13 27.39
N PHE A 46 12.35 18.07 28.15
CA PHE A 46 13.14 19.25 28.50
C PHE A 46 13.90 19.86 27.32
N TYR A 47 14.21 19.10 26.26
CA TYR A 47 14.91 19.62 25.07
C TYR A 47 14.63 18.78 23.82
N LEU A 48 13.86 19.31 22.87
CA LEU A 48 13.66 18.72 21.53
C LEU A 48 14.62 19.39 20.54
N GLN A 49 15.78 18.79 20.29
CA GLN A 49 16.67 19.26 19.21
C GLN A 49 16.34 18.48 17.94
N LEU A 50 15.43 19.00 17.12
CA LEU A 50 15.07 18.44 15.82
C LEU A 50 16.22 18.65 14.83
N TYR A 51 16.94 17.58 14.51
CA TYR A 51 17.81 17.56 13.34
C TYR A 51 16.96 17.25 12.11
N SER A 52 16.59 18.29 11.34
CA SER A 52 15.74 18.18 10.15
C SER A 52 16.51 17.83 8.86
N ASP A 53 17.75 17.33 8.94
CA ASP A 53 18.63 17.16 7.77
C ASP A 53 18.62 15.76 7.15
N VAL A 54 17.52 15.02 7.29
CA VAL A 54 17.29 13.79 6.52
C VAL A 54 15.84 13.81 6.04
N ASN A 55 15.61 13.55 4.76
CA ASN A 55 14.28 13.29 4.16
C ASN A 55 13.54 12.07 4.77
N CYS A 56 14.01 11.56 5.91
CA CYS A 56 13.32 10.63 6.77
C CYS A 56 12.42 11.45 7.70
N HIS A 57 11.12 11.54 7.40
CA HIS A 57 10.10 12.00 8.37
C HIS A 57 9.93 10.96 9.49
N GLY A 58 11.00 10.81 10.26
CA GLY A 58 11.07 10.19 11.55
C GLY A 58 11.78 11.18 12.47
N TYR A 59 11.90 10.88 13.76
CA TYR A 59 12.74 11.67 14.64
C TYR A 59 13.75 10.77 15.33
N THR A 60 14.94 11.34 15.54
CA THR A 60 15.88 10.80 16.49
C THR A 60 15.80 11.66 17.74
N ALA A 61 15.67 11.02 18.90
CA ALA A 61 15.71 11.66 20.20
C ALA A 61 16.64 10.85 21.10
N TRP A 62 17.00 11.42 22.24
CA TRP A 62 17.77 10.71 23.25
C TRP A 62 17.15 10.98 24.62
N ASP A 63 17.07 9.92 25.43
CA ASP A 63 16.58 9.97 26.80
C ASP A 63 17.79 9.88 27.75
N PRO A 64 18.13 10.96 28.48
CA PRO A 64 19.26 10.95 29.41
C PRO A 64 19.01 10.09 30.65
N VAL A 65 17.75 9.83 31.02
CA VAL A 65 17.36 9.06 32.21
C VAL A 65 17.47 7.57 31.90
N GLU A 66 16.85 7.12 30.81
CA GLU A 66 16.92 5.73 30.36
C GLU A 66 18.23 5.41 29.60
N LYS A 67 19.05 6.43 29.31
CA LYS A 67 20.26 6.33 28.48
C LYS A 67 19.97 5.69 27.11
N ALA A 68 18.82 6.02 26.53
CA ALA A 68 18.34 5.43 25.29
C ALA A 68 18.46 6.42 24.11
N ILE A 69 18.75 5.89 22.91
CA ILE A 69 18.57 6.61 21.65
C ILE A 69 17.25 6.11 21.06
N ILE A 70 16.33 7.03 20.83
CA ILE A 70 15.01 6.76 20.27
C ILE A 70 15.08 7.10 18.78
N ILE A 71 14.73 6.15 17.92
CA ILE A 71 14.60 6.35 16.48
C ILE A 71 13.17 5.95 16.13
N ALA A 72 12.34 6.92 15.76
CA ALA A 72 10.94 6.71 15.43
C ALA A 72 10.68 7.08 13.97
N PHE A 73 9.80 6.34 13.30
CA PHE A 73 9.37 6.60 11.92
C PHE A 73 7.88 6.98 11.95
N LEU A 74 7.49 8.06 11.26
CA LEU A 74 6.12 8.58 11.31
C LEU A 74 5.26 8.02 10.19
N ILE A 75 3.93 8.04 10.38
CA ILE A 75 2.95 8.07 9.28
C ILE A 75 3.02 9.42 8.54
N VAL A 76 2.61 9.46 7.28
CA VAL A 76 2.68 10.68 6.44
C VAL A 76 1.28 11.15 6.06
N PRO A 77 0.98 12.46 6.14
CA PRO A 77 -0.36 12.96 5.82
C PRO A 77 -0.68 12.78 4.33
N PHE A 78 -1.88 12.30 4.04
CA PHE A 78 -2.43 12.18 2.70
C PHE A 78 -3.47 13.30 2.47
N PHE A 79 -2.97 14.49 2.12
CA PHE A 79 -3.79 15.70 2.02
C PHE A 79 -4.63 15.88 3.31
N ASP A 80 -5.91 16.22 3.17
CA ASP A 80 -6.87 16.33 4.27
C ASP A 80 -7.68 15.03 4.49
N ASN A 81 -7.15 13.86 4.07
CA ASN A 81 -7.90 12.59 4.05
C ASN A 81 -7.15 11.48 4.79
N GLY A 82 -6.59 11.82 5.96
CA GLY A 82 -5.88 10.88 6.82
C GLY A 82 -4.38 10.77 6.53
N HIS A 83 -3.80 9.64 6.89
CA HIS A 83 -2.38 9.36 6.84
C HIS A 83 -2.08 8.00 6.20
N LEU A 84 -0.93 7.92 5.55
CA LEU A 84 -0.38 6.71 4.95
C LEU A 84 0.77 6.17 5.77
N PHE A 85 0.94 4.85 5.74
CA PHE A 85 2.13 4.22 6.27
C PHE A 85 3.35 4.62 5.41
N LYS A 86 4.31 5.31 6.02
CA LYS A 86 5.42 5.97 5.32
C LYS A 86 6.22 5.04 4.43
N TYR A 87 6.44 3.81 4.88
CA TYR A 87 7.18 2.81 4.11
C TYR A 87 6.58 2.60 2.71
N PHE A 88 5.25 2.46 2.61
CA PHE A 88 4.57 2.30 1.34
C PHE A 88 4.53 3.59 0.52
N HIS A 89 4.36 4.74 1.19
CA HIS A 89 4.38 6.05 0.55
C HIS A 89 5.75 6.35 -0.09
N ASP A 90 6.84 6.14 0.63
CA ASP A 90 8.20 6.35 0.14
C ASP A 90 8.51 5.42 -1.04
N ALA A 91 8.12 4.14 -0.94
CA ALA A 91 8.31 3.18 -2.01
C ALA A 91 7.53 3.60 -3.28
N PHE A 92 6.29 4.09 -3.12
CA PHE A 92 5.54 4.68 -4.22
C PHE A 92 6.27 5.87 -4.84
N PHE A 93 6.68 6.87 -4.04
CA PHE A 93 7.33 8.07 -4.58
C PHE A 93 8.70 7.80 -5.18
N PHE A 94 9.42 6.80 -4.68
CA PHE A 94 10.65 6.33 -5.31
C PHE A 94 10.40 5.87 -6.75
N LEU A 95 9.37 5.05 -6.98
CA LEU A 95 8.98 4.60 -8.33
C LEU A 95 8.39 5.74 -9.17
N TRP A 96 7.53 6.55 -8.56
CA TRP A 96 6.84 7.69 -9.19
C TRP A 96 7.84 8.69 -9.78
N ASN A 97 8.77 9.16 -8.94
CA ASN A 97 9.83 10.10 -9.30
C ASN A 97 10.92 9.43 -10.17
N GLY A 98 11.04 8.11 -10.10
CA GLY A 98 11.94 7.30 -10.94
C GLY A 98 11.53 7.22 -12.42
N GLY A 99 10.44 7.87 -12.81
CA GLY A 99 10.00 7.99 -14.21
C GLY A 99 8.62 7.41 -14.49
N LEU A 100 8.00 6.72 -13.52
CA LEU A 100 6.64 6.19 -13.67
C LEU A 100 5.63 7.33 -13.94
N GLU A 101 5.77 8.48 -13.28
CA GLU A 101 4.90 9.64 -13.54
C GLU A 101 4.90 10.02 -15.03
N GLN A 102 6.09 10.17 -15.61
CA GLN A 102 6.23 10.59 -16.99
C GLN A 102 5.63 9.56 -17.95
N GLN A 103 5.86 8.27 -17.69
CA GLN A 103 5.29 7.19 -18.48
C GLN A 103 3.76 7.19 -18.43
N VAL A 104 3.17 7.32 -17.24
CA VAL A 104 1.71 7.39 -17.07
C VAL A 104 1.13 8.59 -17.81
N ARG A 105 1.75 9.78 -17.70
CA ARG A 105 1.31 10.97 -18.43
C ARG A 105 1.38 10.78 -19.95
N THR A 106 2.45 10.20 -20.45
CA THR A 106 2.61 9.89 -21.88
C THR A 106 1.53 8.91 -22.37
N LEU A 107 1.28 7.83 -21.63
CA LEU A 107 0.24 6.85 -21.98
C LEU A 107 -1.17 7.47 -21.93
N LYS A 108 -1.47 8.30 -20.93
CA LYS A 108 -2.73 9.03 -20.86
C LYS A 108 -2.93 9.95 -22.07
N TYR A 109 -1.88 10.66 -22.48
CA TYR A 109 -1.95 11.54 -23.66
C TYR A 109 -2.19 10.75 -24.95
N GLN A 110 -1.49 9.61 -25.11
CA GLN A 110 -1.61 8.76 -26.30
C GLN A 110 -2.95 8.01 -26.35
N TYR A 111 -3.50 7.64 -25.19
CA TYR A 111 -4.71 6.84 -25.06
C TYR A 111 -5.70 7.47 -24.07
N PRO A 112 -6.29 8.65 -24.39
CA PRO A 112 -7.06 9.45 -23.43
C PRO A 112 -8.36 8.78 -22.93
N ASN A 113 -8.88 7.79 -23.67
CA ASN A 113 -10.13 7.10 -23.36
C ASN A 113 -9.92 5.72 -22.70
N TYR A 114 -8.68 5.37 -22.34
CA TYR A 114 -8.38 4.05 -21.77
C TYR A 114 -8.67 4.03 -20.27
N LYS A 115 -9.10 2.86 -19.80
CA LYS A 115 -9.26 2.58 -18.37
C LYS A 115 -7.91 2.37 -17.71
N PHE A 116 -7.81 2.81 -16.47
CA PHE A 116 -6.64 2.57 -15.63
C PHE A 116 -6.86 1.28 -14.85
N TYR A 117 -5.98 0.30 -15.04
CA TYR A 117 -5.91 -0.88 -14.19
C TYR A 117 -4.68 -0.77 -13.32
N VAL A 118 -4.87 -0.78 -12.01
CA VAL A 118 -3.81 -0.68 -11.02
C VAL A 118 -3.85 -1.96 -10.19
N THR A 119 -2.71 -2.63 -10.08
CA THR A 119 -2.57 -3.92 -9.41
C THR A 119 -1.24 -4.02 -8.70
N GLY A 120 -1.17 -4.94 -7.75
CA GLY A 120 0.05 -5.31 -7.07
C GLY A 120 -0.18 -6.47 -6.13
N HIS A 121 0.90 -7.20 -5.86
CA HIS A 121 0.95 -8.27 -4.87
C HIS A 121 1.82 -7.84 -3.69
N SER A 122 1.48 -8.27 -2.48
CA SER A 122 2.30 -8.04 -1.27
C SER A 122 2.57 -6.55 -1.02
N LEU A 123 3.83 -6.16 -0.83
CA LEU A 123 4.27 -4.76 -0.82
C LEU A 123 3.71 -3.94 -2.00
N GLY A 124 3.75 -4.54 -3.20
CA GLY A 124 3.26 -3.90 -4.42
C GLY A 124 1.76 -3.58 -4.37
N ALA A 125 0.97 -4.33 -3.58
CA ALA A 125 -0.45 -4.07 -3.40
C ALA A 125 -0.72 -2.75 -2.66
N SER A 126 0.02 -2.47 -1.57
CA SER A 126 -0.14 -1.18 -0.87
C SER A 126 0.37 -0.02 -1.72
N ILE A 127 1.47 -0.21 -2.46
CA ILE A 127 1.96 0.77 -3.43
C ILE A 127 0.90 1.01 -4.53
N ALA A 128 0.21 -0.03 -5.00
CA ALA A 128 -0.86 0.07 -5.98
C ALA A 128 -2.07 0.87 -5.46
N SER A 129 -2.49 0.63 -4.21
CA SER A 129 -3.55 1.42 -3.55
C SER A 129 -3.17 2.89 -3.42
N ILE A 130 -1.93 3.19 -3.02
CA ILE A 130 -1.40 4.56 -2.97
C ILE A 130 -1.36 5.18 -4.37
N CYS A 131 -0.85 4.45 -5.36
CA CYS A 131 -0.79 4.90 -6.76
C CYS A 131 -2.18 5.26 -7.29
N ALA A 132 -3.19 4.40 -7.10
CA ALA A 132 -4.55 4.68 -7.49
C ALA A 132 -5.09 5.97 -6.84
N SER A 133 -4.79 6.15 -5.54
CA SER A 133 -5.17 7.32 -4.75
C SER A 133 -4.56 8.62 -5.32
N TYR A 134 -3.27 8.61 -5.64
CA TYR A 134 -2.59 9.76 -6.24
C TYR A 134 -3.03 10.04 -7.68
N LEU A 135 -3.32 9.01 -8.48
CA LEU A 135 -3.84 9.20 -9.84
C LEU A 135 -5.16 9.98 -9.84
N VAL A 136 -6.05 9.73 -8.88
CA VAL A 136 -7.29 10.50 -8.70
C VAL A 136 -7.00 11.89 -8.14
N LYS A 137 -6.19 12.01 -7.08
CA LYS A 137 -5.87 13.31 -6.45
C LYS A 137 -5.15 14.28 -7.40
N PHE A 138 -4.29 13.77 -8.29
CA PHE A 138 -3.61 14.55 -9.31
C PHE A 138 -4.45 14.78 -10.58
N ASN A 139 -5.73 14.38 -10.56
CA ASN A 139 -6.65 14.51 -11.69
C ASN A 139 -6.13 13.83 -12.97
N MET A 140 -5.39 12.72 -12.80
CA MET A 140 -4.89 11.91 -13.92
C MET A 140 -5.96 10.97 -14.45
N THR A 141 -6.88 10.51 -13.63
CA THR A 141 -8.06 9.75 -14.06
C THR A 141 -9.21 9.99 -13.09
N THR A 142 -10.43 9.65 -13.50
CA THR A 142 -11.58 9.66 -12.61
C THR A 142 -11.71 8.31 -11.90
N PRO A 143 -12.33 8.25 -10.71
CA PRO A 143 -12.53 6.99 -10.00
C PRO A 143 -13.33 5.95 -10.81
N GLU A 144 -14.27 6.40 -11.64
CA GLU A 144 -15.11 5.52 -12.48
C GLU A 144 -14.32 4.85 -13.59
N ASN A 145 -13.22 5.47 -14.03
CA ASN A 145 -12.34 4.97 -15.08
C ASN A 145 -11.12 4.21 -14.52
N LEU A 146 -11.00 4.08 -13.20
CA LEU A 146 -9.93 3.33 -12.53
C LEU A 146 -10.48 2.00 -11.96
N ARG A 147 -9.68 0.94 -12.08
CA ARG A 147 -9.93 -0.39 -11.51
C ARG A 147 -8.73 -0.77 -10.66
N LEU A 148 -8.93 -0.85 -9.34
CA LEU A 148 -7.91 -1.32 -8.40
C LEU A 148 -8.22 -2.76 -8.00
N VAL A 149 -7.28 -3.66 -8.23
CA VAL A 149 -7.33 -5.04 -7.74
C VAL A 149 -5.98 -5.40 -7.17
N THR A 150 -5.94 -5.79 -5.90
CA THR A 150 -4.69 -6.10 -5.21
C THR A 150 -4.70 -7.51 -4.64
N PHE A 151 -3.52 -8.08 -4.41
CA PHE A 151 -3.34 -9.45 -3.92
C PHE A 151 -2.50 -9.42 -2.64
N GLY A 152 -3.04 -9.92 -1.53
CA GLY A 152 -2.30 -10.02 -0.28
C GLY A 152 -1.87 -8.65 0.26
N GLN A 153 -2.75 -7.66 0.13
CA GLN A 153 -2.43 -6.27 0.45
C GLN A 153 -2.32 -6.07 1.97
N PRO A 154 -1.18 -5.55 2.49
CA PRO A 154 -1.09 -5.12 3.88
C PRO A 154 -1.89 -3.84 4.15
N ARG A 155 -2.18 -3.54 5.43
CA ARG A 155 -2.90 -2.31 5.81
C ARG A 155 -2.06 -1.07 5.43
N THR A 156 -2.67 -0.14 4.70
CA THR A 156 -1.90 0.90 3.96
C THR A 156 -1.92 2.27 4.63
N GLY A 157 -2.99 2.63 5.33
CA GLY A 157 -3.17 3.95 5.94
C GLY A 157 -4.10 3.90 7.13
N ASP A 158 -4.31 5.04 7.77
CA ASP A 158 -5.22 5.17 8.92
C ASP A 158 -6.70 5.05 8.52
N TYR A 159 -7.58 5.18 9.51
CA TYR A 159 -9.02 5.05 9.33
C TYR A 159 -9.56 6.06 8.32
N ASP A 160 -9.12 7.32 8.41
CA ASP A 160 -9.58 8.40 7.53
C ASP A 160 -9.17 8.15 6.08
N PHE A 161 -7.94 7.64 5.86
CA PHE A 161 -7.51 7.22 4.53
C PHE A 161 -8.34 6.04 4.02
N ALA A 162 -8.56 5.02 4.84
CA ALA A 162 -9.36 3.86 4.46
C ALA A 162 -10.80 4.25 4.10
N ALA A 163 -11.43 5.11 4.89
CA ALA A 163 -12.78 5.62 4.67
C ALA A 163 -12.86 6.49 3.41
N TRP A 164 -11.88 7.38 3.18
CA TRP A 164 -11.80 8.17 1.96
C TRP A 164 -11.63 7.29 0.72
N HIS A 165 -10.74 6.29 0.79
CA HIS A 165 -10.47 5.37 -0.31
C HIS A 165 -11.73 4.57 -0.66
N GLU A 166 -12.44 4.09 0.37
CA GLU A 166 -13.73 3.40 0.26
C GLU A 166 -14.84 4.24 -0.37
N ALA A 167 -14.90 5.54 -0.04
CA ALA A 167 -15.88 6.46 -0.61
C ALA A 167 -15.54 6.87 -2.06
N THR A 168 -14.24 6.89 -2.39
CA THR A 168 -13.73 7.38 -3.67
C THR A 168 -13.82 6.33 -4.77
N PHE A 169 -13.41 5.08 -4.49
CA PHE A 169 -13.23 4.07 -5.53
C PHE A 169 -14.42 3.11 -5.63
N PRO A 170 -15.24 3.18 -6.71
CA PRO A 170 -16.35 2.24 -6.89
C PRO A 170 -15.86 0.82 -7.23
N TYR A 171 -14.60 0.67 -7.67
CA TYR A 171 -13.99 -0.61 -8.01
C TYR A 171 -12.60 -0.71 -7.38
N ALA A 172 -12.58 -1.14 -6.12
CA ALA A 172 -11.39 -1.47 -5.36
C ALA A 172 -11.60 -2.81 -4.66
N TYR A 173 -10.86 -3.83 -5.06
CA TYR A 173 -10.96 -5.18 -4.50
C TYR A 173 -9.59 -5.65 -4.02
N ARG A 174 -9.55 -6.18 -2.81
CA ARG A 174 -8.39 -6.88 -2.28
C ARG A 174 -8.66 -8.36 -2.27
N ILE A 175 -7.79 -9.13 -2.88
CA ILE A 175 -7.90 -10.57 -2.97
C ILE A 175 -6.98 -11.17 -1.90
N VAL A 176 -7.56 -11.96 -1.00
CA VAL A 176 -6.84 -12.60 0.09
C VAL A 176 -6.97 -14.11 -0.05
N HIS A 177 -5.83 -14.79 -0.04
CA HIS A 177 -5.77 -16.24 -0.15
C HIS A 177 -5.71 -16.86 1.24
N HIS A 178 -6.71 -17.68 1.56
CA HIS A 178 -6.76 -18.56 2.71
C HIS A 178 -6.27 -17.89 4.02
N ARG A 179 -5.10 -18.27 4.54
CA ARG A 179 -4.54 -17.77 5.80
C ARG A 179 -3.33 -16.86 5.60
N ASP A 180 -3.28 -16.16 4.47
CA ASP A 180 -2.21 -15.21 4.15
C ASP A 180 -1.98 -14.23 5.33
N PRO A 181 -0.78 -14.20 5.94
CA PRO A 181 -0.48 -13.32 7.07
C PRO A 181 -0.39 -11.84 6.68
N VAL A 182 -0.10 -11.51 5.42
CA VAL A 182 0.28 -10.15 5.01
C VAL A 182 -0.86 -9.15 5.10
N PRO A 183 -2.12 -9.48 4.74
CA PRO A 183 -3.26 -8.62 5.00
C PRO A 183 -3.48 -8.28 6.47
N HIS A 184 -2.93 -9.06 7.41
CA HIS A 184 -3.10 -8.81 8.83
C HIS A 184 -2.01 -7.90 9.43
N ILE A 185 -1.08 -7.41 8.60
CA ILE A 185 -0.02 -6.47 9.01
C ILE A 185 -0.09 -5.14 8.24
N PRO A 186 0.32 -4.01 8.84
CA PRO A 186 0.53 -3.81 10.28
C PRO A 186 -0.75 -4.05 11.11
N PRO A 187 -0.66 -4.41 12.40
CA PRO A 187 -1.82 -4.73 13.23
C PRO A 187 -2.69 -3.48 13.52
N MET A 188 -3.98 -3.69 13.82
CA MET A 188 -4.92 -2.62 14.18
C MET A 188 -4.77 -2.13 15.64
N ILE A 189 -3.60 -2.33 16.25
CA ILE A 189 -3.35 -2.06 17.67
C ILE A 189 -2.20 -1.06 17.76
N GLY A 190 -2.34 -0.05 18.62
CA GLY A 190 -1.31 0.95 18.89
C GLY A 190 -1.77 2.38 18.60
N ALA A 191 -0.85 3.33 18.67
CA ALA A 191 -1.12 4.74 18.35
C ALA A 191 -1.24 4.99 16.84
N ASP A 192 -0.59 4.16 16.02
CA ASP A 192 -0.58 4.24 14.55
C ASP A 192 -1.49 3.15 13.95
N GLN A 193 -2.75 3.09 14.38
CA GLN A 193 -3.70 2.10 13.85
C GLN A 193 -3.90 2.32 12.36
N VAL A 194 -3.64 1.27 11.60
CA VAL A 194 -3.88 1.23 10.16
C VAL A 194 -5.09 0.36 9.87
N PHE A 195 -5.78 0.70 8.79
CA PHE A 195 -7.04 0.12 8.38
C PHE A 195 -7.04 -0.17 6.89
N HIS A 196 -7.97 -1.03 6.54
CA HIS A 196 -8.25 -1.58 5.23
C HIS A 196 -9.51 -0.92 4.67
N HIS A 197 -9.51 -0.51 3.41
CA HIS A 197 -10.74 -0.13 2.69
C HIS A 197 -11.58 -1.36 2.29
N ARG A 198 -12.89 -1.24 2.02
CA ARG A 198 -13.63 -2.31 1.29
C ARG A 198 -13.18 -2.39 -0.19
N TYR A 199 -13.34 -3.49 -0.93
CA TYR A 199 -13.89 -4.80 -0.55
C TYR A 199 -12.79 -5.85 -0.41
N GLU A 200 -12.99 -6.82 0.48
CA GLU A 200 -12.19 -8.04 0.51
C GLU A 200 -12.88 -9.16 -0.29
N VAL A 201 -12.11 -9.86 -1.10
CA VAL A 201 -12.48 -11.08 -1.82
C VAL A 201 -11.63 -12.20 -1.26
N TRP A 202 -12.22 -12.98 -0.36
CA TRP A 202 -11.52 -14.01 0.39
C TRP A 202 -11.76 -15.39 -0.19
N TYR A 203 -10.68 -16.09 -0.51
CA TYR A 203 -10.70 -17.47 -0.96
C TYR A 203 -10.24 -18.38 0.17
N ASN A 204 -11.18 -19.00 0.88
CA ASN A 204 -10.89 -20.00 1.90
C ASN A 204 -10.69 -21.39 1.27
N ASN A 205 -9.80 -21.49 0.27
CA ASN A 205 -9.46 -22.67 -0.52
C ASN A 205 -8.22 -22.36 -1.39
N ASP A 206 -7.77 -23.33 -2.19
CA ASP A 206 -6.58 -23.24 -3.05
C ASP A 206 -6.71 -22.29 -4.27
N MET A 207 -7.80 -21.52 -4.38
CA MET A 207 -8.08 -20.59 -5.47
C MET A 207 -8.14 -21.21 -6.88
N ALA A 208 -8.24 -22.53 -7.02
CA ALA A 208 -8.34 -23.17 -8.32
C ALA A 208 -9.51 -22.59 -9.15
N VAL A 209 -9.36 -22.56 -10.47
CA VAL A 209 -10.36 -21.95 -11.36
C VAL A 209 -11.74 -22.57 -11.11
N GLY A 210 -12.73 -21.71 -10.84
CA GLY A 210 -14.10 -22.12 -10.53
C GLY A 210 -14.40 -22.39 -9.06
N GLN A 211 -13.39 -22.31 -8.17
CA GLN A 211 -13.61 -22.40 -6.73
C GLN A 211 -14.37 -21.17 -6.20
N PRO A 212 -15.21 -21.35 -5.16
CA PRO A 212 -15.99 -20.27 -4.60
C PRO A 212 -15.10 -19.28 -3.82
N TYR A 213 -15.60 -18.06 -3.68
CA TYR A 213 -15.00 -17.02 -2.84
C TYR A 213 -16.09 -16.28 -2.07
N THR A 214 -15.69 -15.63 -0.98
CA THR A 214 -16.56 -14.79 -0.16
C THR A 214 -16.21 -13.32 -0.43
N ILE A 215 -17.22 -12.48 -0.70
CA ILE A 215 -17.03 -11.02 -0.75
C ILE A 215 -17.43 -10.45 0.59
N CYS A 216 -16.46 -9.84 1.26
CA CYS A 216 -16.60 -9.24 2.57
C CYS A 216 -16.82 -7.74 2.38
N LYS A 217 -17.99 -7.28 2.82
CA LYS A 217 -18.52 -5.96 2.43
C LYS A 217 -18.01 -4.81 3.26
N GLU A 218 -17.68 -5.07 4.52
CA GLU A 218 -17.20 -4.05 5.44
C GLU A 218 -15.67 -4.05 5.45
N SER A 219 -15.07 -3.03 6.05
CA SER A 219 -13.64 -2.96 6.31
C SER A 219 -13.30 -3.60 7.66
N ASP A 220 -12.20 -4.35 7.73
CA ASP A 220 -11.54 -4.78 8.98
C ASP A 220 -12.42 -5.44 10.07
N GLY A 221 -13.58 -6.00 9.74
CA GLY A 221 -14.37 -6.73 10.74
C GLY A 221 -13.78 -8.10 11.07
N ASP A 222 -14.27 -8.71 12.17
CA ASP A 222 -13.92 -10.06 12.61
C ASP A 222 -14.60 -11.15 11.75
N TYR A 223 -14.47 -11.04 10.43
CA TYR A 223 -14.99 -11.98 9.44
C TYR A 223 -13.98 -12.19 8.30
N CYS A 224 -14.24 -13.16 7.44
CA CYS A 224 -13.35 -13.53 6.33
C CYS A 224 -11.93 -13.90 6.77
N SER A 225 -10.87 -13.38 6.11
CA SER A 225 -9.48 -13.74 6.44
C SER A 225 -9.13 -13.44 7.90
N ASN A 226 -9.74 -12.42 8.52
CA ASN A 226 -9.52 -12.11 9.94
C ASN A 226 -9.98 -13.24 10.88
N THR A 227 -10.78 -14.21 10.42
CA THR A 227 -11.15 -15.40 11.22
C THR A 227 -10.07 -16.47 11.27
N VAL A 228 -9.04 -16.38 10.41
CA VAL A 228 -8.02 -17.41 10.24
C VAL A 228 -6.61 -16.83 10.18
N ILE A 229 -6.21 -16.15 11.26
CA ILE A 229 -4.88 -15.56 11.37
C ILE A 229 -3.81 -16.66 11.47
N SER A 230 -2.85 -16.65 10.55
CA SER A 230 -1.67 -17.54 10.54
C SER A 230 -0.39 -16.69 10.43
N THR A 231 0.75 -17.32 10.68
CA THR A 231 2.09 -16.77 10.37
C THR A 231 2.76 -17.50 9.21
N GLU A 232 2.10 -18.49 8.62
CA GLU A 232 2.59 -19.27 7.48
C GLU A 232 2.49 -18.45 6.18
N GLY A 233 3.64 -18.11 5.59
CA GLY A 233 3.70 -17.30 4.36
C GLY A 233 3.34 -18.03 3.06
N SER A 234 3.13 -19.35 3.07
CA SER A 234 2.87 -20.13 1.84
C SER A 234 1.60 -19.72 1.11
N ASP A 235 0.57 -19.32 1.85
CA ASP A 235 -0.69 -18.84 1.25
C ASP A 235 -0.49 -17.47 0.59
N HIS A 236 0.51 -16.70 1.04
CA HIS A 236 0.85 -15.41 0.45
C HIS A 236 1.51 -15.53 -0.94
N ASP A 237 2.22 -16.62 -1.21
CA ASP A 237 2.98 -16.79 -2.44
C ASP A 237 2.18 -17.49 -3.56
N SER A 238 0.98 -17.98 -3.25
CA SER A 238 0.14 -18.75 -4.18
C SER A 238 -1.20 -18.04 -4.43
N TYR A 239 -1.52 -17.77 -5.70
CA TYR A 239 -2.83 -17.25 -6.09
C TYR A 239 -3.31 -17.97 -7.35
N TYR A 240 -4.60 -18.31 -7.38
CA TYR A 240 -5.23 -19.05 -8.47
C TYR A 240 -4.58 -20.39 -8.81
N ASN A 241 -4.16 -21.14 -7.78
CA ASN A 241 -3.40 -22.38 -7.90
C ASN A 241 -2.08 -22.22 -8.68
N ARG A 242 -1.46 -21.03 -8.58
CA ARG A 242 -0.16 -20.70 -9.17
C ARG A 242 0.75 -20.13 -8.09
N ASP A 243 1.95 -20.69 -7.99
CA ASP A 243 3.06 -20.06 -7.26
C ASP A 243 3.51 -18.83 -8.04
N LEU A 244 3.30 -17.64 -7.47
CA LEU A 244 3.54 -16.38 -8.15
C LEU A 244 5.03 -16.17 -8.48
N GLY A 245 5.94 -16.62 -7.62
CA GLY A 245 7.39 -16.48 -7.84
C GLY A 245 7.87 -17.34 -9.01
N ARG A 246 7.48 -18.62 -9.02
CA ARG A 246 7.78 -19.55 -10.11
C ARG A 246 7.10 -19.12 -11.40
N TRP A 247 5.84 -18.71 -11.34
CA TRP A 247 5.10 -18.27 -12.52
C TRP A 247 5.69 -16.99 -13.13
N ALA A 248 6.07 -16.01 -12.31
CA ALA A 248 6.80 -14.82 -12.75
C ALA A 248 8.15 -15.17 -13.39
N SER A 249 8.92 -16.09 -12.78
CA SER A 249 10.21 -16.53 -13.34
C SER A 249 10.11 -17.16 -14.73
N GLN A 250 8.92 -17.66 -15.09
CA GLN A 250 8.63 -18.25 -16.39
C GLN A 250 8.04 -17.25 -17.39
N GLY A 251 7.95 -15.97 -17.02
CA GLY A 251 7.36 -14.93 -17.87
C GLY A 251 5.84 -14.99 -17.92
N CYS A 252 5.20 -15.52 -16.88
CA CYS A 252 3.75 -15.63 -16.73
C CYS A 252 3.05 -16.33 -17.91
N PRO A 253 3.34 -17.62 -18.15
CA PRO A 253 2.64 -18.40 -19.16
C PRO A 253 1.13 -18.44 -18.89
N PRO A 254 0.28 -18.43 -19.94
CA PRO A 254 -1.17 -18.47 -19.81
C PRO A 254 -1.68 -19.74 -19.12
#